data_AF-A0A1Y4QFM2-F1
#
_entry.id   AF-A0A1Y4QFM2-F1
#
_cell.length_a   1.000
_cell.length_b   1.000
_cell.length_c   1.000
_cell.angle_alpha   90.00
_cell.angle_beta   90.00
_cell.angle_gamma   90.00
#
_symmetry.space_group_name_H-M   'P 1'
#
loop_
_entity.id
_entity.type
_entity.pdbx_description
1 polymer ?
#
loop_
_entity_poly.entity_id
_entity_poly.type
_entity_poly.pdbx_seq_one_letter_code
_entity_poly.pdbx_strand_id
1 'polypeptide(L)'
;MGLLEMGYSDPTADLHVEGVCVDFDRFLADLESVAGTTDDKCEEFPTEAYHAHMEDILTEAGLGKLKLPLLFSVVLDEWLSIHGFNYRFTFLVVDKDFFRQIHHEYEIDKDIVRKCLSADTDVIVVYTGVTRVD
;
A
#
# COMPACT_ATOMS: atom_id res chain seq x y z
N MET A 1 -7.76 -11.59 6.74
CA MET A 1 -7.05 -10.33 6.46
C MET A 1 -5.87 -10.67 5.57
N GLY A 2 -5.71 -9.95 4.46
CA GLY A 2 -4.65 -10.19 3.49
C GLY A 2 -3.35 -9.46 3.82
N LEU A 3 -2.25 -9.96 3.27
CA LEU A 3 -0.95 -9.31 3.31
C LEU A 3 -0.32 -9.42 1.92
N LEU A 4 0.22 -8.30 1.43
CA LEU A 4 1.12 -8.31 0.27
C LEU A 4 2.55 -8.10 0.77
N GLU A 5 3.44 -9.04 0.45
CA GLU A 5 4.89 -8.87 0.65
C GLU A 5 5.50 -8.21 -0.59
N MET A 6 6.42 -7.27 -0.38
CA MET A 6 7.02 -6.44 -1.42
C MET A 6 8.51 -6.33 -1.14
N GLY A 7 9.35 -6.44 -2.16
CA GLY A 7 10.79 -6.35 -2.00
C GLY A 7 11.41 -5.46 -3.06
N TYR A 8 12.38 -4.66 -2.65
CA TYR A 8 13.28 -3.94 -3.55
C TYR A 8 14.70 -4.42 -3.32
N SER A 9 15.41 -4.70 -4.41
CA SER A 9 16.82 -5.09 -4.36
C SER A 9 17.59 -4.39 -5.47
N ASP A 10 18.60 -3.60 -5.11
CA ASP A 10 19.57 -3.05 -6.04
C ASP A 10 20.89 -3.84 -5.94
N PRO A 11 21.18 -4.72 -6.92
CA PRO A 11 22.40 -5.54 -6.91
C PRO A 11 23.67 -4.71 -7.09
N THR A 12 23.57 -3.45 -7.51
CA THR A 12 24.72 -2.56 -7.68
C THR A 12 25.06 -1.79 -6.41
N ALA A 13 24.11 -1.62 -5.50
CA ALA A 13 24.26 -0.87 -4.25
C ALA A 13 24.27 -1.74 -2.98
N ASP A 14 24.20 -3.07 -3.12
CA ASP A 14 24.02 -4.03 -1.99
C ASP A 14 22.85 -3.62 -1.08
N LEU A 15 21.79 -3.12 -1.71
CA LEU A 15 20.63 -2.56 -1.03
C LEU A 15 19.47 -3.54 -1.16
N HIS A 16 18.94 -3.98 -0.03
CA HIS A 16 17.78 -4.86 0.04
C HIS A 16 16.80 -4.29 1.06
N VAL A 17 15.54 -4.14 0.65
CA VAL A 17 14.46 -3.56 1.45
C VAL A 17 13.24 -4.46 1.31
N GLU A 18 12.71 -4.88 2.45
CA GLU A 18 11.50 -5.69 2.51
C GLU A 18 10.36 -4.87 3.10
N GLY A 19 9.22 -4.90 2.41
CA GLY A 19 8.01 -4.17 2.74
C GLY A 19 6.81 -5.09 2.86
N VAL A 20 5.85 -4.69 3.69
CA VAL A 20 4.57 -5.39 3.81
C VAL A 20 3.42 -4.41 3.73
N CYS A 21 2.39 -4.75 2.95
CA CYS A 21 1.13 -4.03 2.93
C CYS A 21 0.05 -4.83 3.62
N VAL A 22 -0.40 -4.29 4.75
CA VAL A 22 -1.50 -4.82 5.54
C VAL A 22 -2.82 -4.45 4.86
N ASP A 23 -3.72 -5.43 4.79
CA ASP A 23 -5.08 -5.28 4.28
C ASP A 23 -5.15 -4.99 2.78
N PHE A 24 -4.17 -5.48 2.01
CA PHE A 24 -4.16 -5.35 0.55
C PHE A 24 -5.37 -6.03 -0.12
N ASP A 25 -5.83 -7.17 0.42
CA ASP A 25 -7.05 -7.83 -0.08
C ASP A 25 -8.29 -6.93 0.05
N ARG A 26 -8.35 -6.12 1.11
CA ARG A 26 -9.45 -5.17 1.31
C ARG A 26 -9.37 -4.05 0.28
N PHE A 27 -8.18 -3.56 -0.04
CA PHE A 27 -7.99 -2.62 -1.14
C PHE A 27 -8.50 -3.20 -2.47
N LEU A 28 -8.14 -4.44 -2.79
CA LEU A 28 -8.61 -5.11 -4.01
C LEU A 28 -10.13 -5.27 -4.02
N ALA A 29 -10.73 -5.67 -2.90
CA ALA A 29 -12.19 -5.81 -2.77
C ALA A 29 -12.92 -4.46 -2.90
N ASP A 30 -12.41 -3.40 -2.25
CA ASP A 30 -12.97 -2.06 -2.36
C ASP A 30 -12.86 -1.55 -3.80
N LEU A 31 -11.74 -1.82 -4.48
CA LEU A 31 -11.54 -1.48 -5.89
C LEU A 31 -12.50 -2.23 -6.82
N GLU A 32 -12.61 -3.56 -6.68
CA GLU A 32 -13.53 -4.39 -7.46
C GLU A 32 -14.99 -3.94 -7.30
N SER A 33 -15.35 -3.43 -6.12
CA SER A 33 -16.71 -2.94 -5.86
C SER A 33 -17.09 -1.67 -6.61
N VAL A 34 -16.10 -0.88 -7.08
CA VAL A 34 -16.33 0.42 -7.72
C VAL A 34 -15.78 0.53 -9.16
N ALA A 35 -14.91 -0.39 -9.57
CA ALA A 35 -14.35 -0.44 -10.92
C ALA A 35 -15.33 -1.02 -11.93
N GLY A 36 -15.48 -0.35 -13.09
CA GLY A 36 -16.30 -0.79 -14.22
C GLY A 36 -15.61 -1.73 -15.19
N THR A 37 -14.32 -1.94 -15.00
CA THR A 37 -13.52 -2.91 -15.73
C THR A 37 -12.48 -3.52 -14.79
N THR A 38 -12.09 -4.75 -15.09
CA THR A 38 -10.95 -5.42 -14.45
C THR A 38 -9.72 -5.41 -15.36
N ASP A 39 -9.68 -4.54 -16.39
CA ASP A 39 -8.52 -4.39 -17.26
C ASP A 39 -7.42 -3.62 -16.52
N ASP A 40 -6.65 -4.39 -15.76
CA ASP A 40 -5.54 -3.97 -14.90
C ASP A 40 -4.30 -3.50 -15.69
N LYS A 41 -4.33 -3.54 -17.02
CA LYS A 41 -3.19 -3.15 -17.87
C LYS A 41 -3.10 -1.65 -18.16
N CYS A 42 -4.03 -0.86 -17.64
CA CYS A 42 -3.93 0.59 -17.72
C CYS A 42 -2.96 1.08 -16.63
N GLU A 43 -1.91 1.82 -17.00
CA GLU A 43 -0.94 2.39 -16.04
C GLU A 43 -1.63 3.30 -15.00
N GLU A 44 -2.77 3.89 -15.35
CA GLU A 44 -3.59 4.71 -14.46
C GLU A 44 -4.50 3.88 -13.54
N PHE A 45 -4.56 2.56 -13.73
CA PHE A 45 -5.36 1.69 -12.88
C PHE A 45 -4.77 1.66 -11.46
N PRO A 46 -5.59 1.68 -10.40
CA PRO A 46 -5.09 1.84 -9.03
C PRO A 46 -4.06 0.81 -8.57
N THR A 47 -4.09 -0.42 -9.09
CA THR A 47 -3.08 -1.44 -8.76
C THR A 47 -1.72 -1.10 -9.35
N GLU A 48 -1.67 -0.68 -10.61
CA GLU A 48 -0.43 -0.26 -11.28
C GLU A 48 0.14 1.01 -10.63
N ALA A 49 -0.72 1.99 -10.37
CA ALA A 49 -0.34 3.20 -9.66
C ALA A 49 0.19 2.90 -8.24
N TYR A 50 -0.40 1.91 -7.55
CA TYR A 50 0.07 1.48 -6.23
C TYR A 50 1.48 0.86 -6.34
N HIS A 51 1.70 -0.03 -7.32
CA HIS A 51 3.01 -0.66 -7.51
C HIS A 51 4.10 0.36 -7.86
N ALA A 52 3.80 1.35 -8.71
CA ALA A 52 4.71 2.45 -9.01
C ALA A 52 5.08 3.26 -7.75
N HIS A 53 4.10 3.60 -6.91
CA HIS A 53 4.37 4.26 -5.64
C HIS A 53 5.25 3.42 -4.71
N MET A 54 5.01 2.10 -4.66
CA MET A 54 5.80 1.22 -3.82
C MET A 54 7.25 1.09 -4.28
N GLU A 55 7.51 1.10 -5.58
CA GLU A 55 8.87 1.13 -6.13
C GLU A 55 9.65 2.35 -5.63
N ASP A 56 9.04 3.55 -5.72
CA ASP A 56 9.63 4.78 -5.23
C ASP A 56 9.86 4.74 -3.70
N ILE A 57 8.86 4.30 -2.94
CA ILE A 57 8.90 4.25 -1.47
C ILE A 57 9.98 3.28 -0.98
N LEU A 58 10.07 2.08 -1.56
CA LEU A 58 11.08 1.09 -1.19
C LEU A 58 12.49 1.55 -1.57
N THR A 59 12.62 2.24 -2.71
CA THR A 59 13.90 2.87 -3.12
C THR A 59 14.32 3.95 -2.13
N GLU A 60 13.41 4.85 -1.75
CA GLU A 60 13.69 5.89 -0.75
C GLU A 60 14.02 5.31 0.62
N ALA A 61 13.35 4.23 1.01
CA ALA A 61 13.64 3.52 2.27
C ALA A 61 15.06 2.97 2.27
N GLY A 62 15.47 2.29 1.18
CA GLY A 62 16.82 1.77 1.05
C GLY A 62 17.89 2.86 1.05
N LEU A 63 17.60 4.01 0.44
CA LEU A 63 18.50 5.17 0.46
C LEU A 63 18.51 5.91 1.81
N GLY A 64 17.71 5.50 2.79
CA GLY A 64 17.56 6.18 4.09
C GLY A 64 16.94 7.58 3.98
N LYS A 65 16.17 7.83 2.91
CA LYS A 65 15.55 9.13 2.59
C LYS A 65 14.06 9.17 2.87
N LEU A 66 13.42 8.01 3.04
CA LEU A 66 11.99 7.92 3.32
C LEU A 66 11.65 8.65 4.62
N LYS A 67 10.68 9.57 4.55
CA LYS A 67 10.16 10.31 5.71
C LYS A 67 8.86 9.68 6.18
N LEU A 68 8.80 9.33 7.46
CA LEU A 68 7.66 8.66 8.07
C LEU A 68 7.03 9.51 9.20
N PRO A 69 5.69 9.40 9.43
CA PRO A 69 4.73 8.65 8.62
C PRO A 69 4.47 9.35 7.26
N LEU A 70 4.17 8.55 6.24
CA LEU A 70 3.83 9.04 4.89
C LEU A 70 2.43 8.58 4.51
N LEU A 71 1.58 9.51 4.08
CA LEU A 71 0.26 9.20 3.52
C LEU A 71 0.32 9.38 2.00
N PHE A 72 -0.09 8.36 1.25
CA PHE A 72 -0.25 8.46 -0.19
C PHE A 72 -1.60 7.90 -0.63
N SER A 73 -1.97 8.15 -1.87
CA SER A 73 -3.23 7.63 -2.41
C SER A 73 -3.13 7.38 -3.90
N VAL A 74 -3.88 6.40 -4.37
CA VAL A 74 -4.12 6.14 -5.79
C VAL A 74 -5.58 6.45 -6.11
N VAL A 75 -5.85 6.80 -7.36
CA VAL A 75 -7.18 7.24 -7.80
C VAL A 75 -7.69 6.34 -8.90
N LEU A 76 -8.91 5.82 -8.74
CA LEU A 76 -9.70 5.30 -9.84
C LEU A 76 -10.46 6.45 -10.46
N ASP A 77 -10.20 6.71 -11.73
CA ASP A 77 -10.87 7.75 -12.49
C ASP A 77 -12.35 7.43 -12.77
N GLU A 78 -13.20 8.46 -12.86
CA GLU A 78 -14.63 8.35 -13.15
C GLU A 78 -14.94 7.51 -14.39
N TRP A 79 -14.10 7.58 -15.43
CA TRP A 79 -14.28 6.84 -16.69
C TRP A 79 -14.10 5.34 -16.50
N LEU A 80 -13.32 4.94 -15.50
CA LEU A 80 -13.07 3.55 -15.14
C LEU A 80 -14.00 3.04 -14.03
N SER A 81 -14.85 3.90 -13.45
CA SER A 81 -15.77 3.53 -12.39
C SER A 81 -17.18 3.17 -12.91
N ILE A 82 -17.83 2.16 -12.31
CA ILE A 82 -19.26 1.85 -12.58
C ILE A 82 -20.21 2.98 -12.19
N HIS A 83 -19.79 3.86 -11.28
CA HIS A 83 -20.65 4.91 -10.74
C HIS A 83 -20.42 6.28 -11.41
N GLY A 84 -19.41 6.41 -12.28
CA GLY A 84 -19.04 7.69 -12.88
C GLY A 84 -18.53 8.70 -11.85
N PHE A 85 -17.79 8.24 -10.84
CA PHE A 85 -17.13 9.09 -9.85
C PHE A 85 -15.66 8.69 -9.70
N ASN A 86 -14.84 9.64 -9.27
CA ASN A 86 -13.48 9.34 -8.85
C ASN A 86 -13.49 8.66 -7.47
N TYR A 87 -12.66 7.64 -7.28
CA TYR A 87 -12.45 6.99 -5.99
C TYR A 87 -11.00 7.07 -5.58
N ARG A 88 -10.73 7.51 -4.35
CA ARG A 88 -9.39 7.61 -3.78
C ARG A 88 -9.17 6.49 -2.77
N PHE A 89 -8.12 5.70 -2.99
CA PHE A 89 -7.69 4.64 -2.10
C PHE A 89 -6.46 5.13 -1.34
N THR A 90 -6.54 5.18 -0.02
CA THR A 90 -5.51 5.83 0.81
C THR A 90 -4.71 4.81 1.61
N PHE A 91 -3.39 5.00 1.60
CA PHE A 91 -2.42 4.13 2.26
C PHE A 91 -1.54 4.96 3.20
N LEU A 92 -1.22 4.38 4.35
CA LEU A 92 -0.35 4.95 5.36
C LEU A 92 0.91 4.11 5.48
N VAL A 93 2.07 4.72 5.25
CA VAL A 93 3.39 4.11 5.46
C VAL A 93 3.92 4.56 6.81
N VAL A 94 4.35 3.58 7.61
CA VAL A 94 4.76 3.79 9.01
C VAL A 94 5.99 2.97 9.35
N ASP A 95 6.71 3.42 10.38
CA ASP A 95 7.73 2.61 11.02
C ASP A 95 7.12 1.65 12.07
N LYS A 96 7.95 0.76 12.61
CA LYS A 96 7.53 -0.22 13.62
C LYS A 96 7.02 0.42 14.93
N ASP A 97 7.57 1.56 15.32
CA ASP A 97 7.20 2.21 16.58
C ASP A 97 5.84 2.90 16.47
N PHE A 98 5.55 3.51 15.34
CA PHE A 98 4.24 4.05 15.02
C PHE A 98 3.24 2.91 14.80
N PHE A 99 3.60 1.85 14.08
CA PHE A 99 2.72 0.68 13.90
C PHE A 99 2.31 0.03 15.23
N ARG A 100 3.23 -0.10 16.19
CA ARG A 100 2.90 -0.57 17.56
C ARG A 100 1.83 0.27 18.23
N GLN A 101 1.77 1.56 17.95
CA GLN A 101 0.76 2.44 18.51
C GLN A 101 -0.59 2.27 17.83
N ILE A 102 -0.64 2.10 16.51
CA ILE A 102 -1.90 2.16 15.75
C ILE A 102 -2.52 0.80 15.37
N HIS A 103 -1.76 -0.31 15.37
CA HIS A 103 -2.25 -1.58 14.81
C HIS A 103 -3.53 -2.12 15.45
N HIS A 104 -3.80 -1.75 16.70
CA HIS A 104 -5.01 -2.16 17.43
C HIS A 104 -6.30 -1.48 16.90
N GLU A 105 -6.18 -0.35 16.21
CA GLU A 105 -7.30 0.38 15.60
C GLU A 105 -7.82 -0.31 14.33
N TYR A 106 -7.02 -1.20 13.73
CA TYR A 106 -7.28 -1.83 12.43
C TYR A 106 -7.63 -3.32 12.56
N GLU A 107 -7.82 -3.84 13.79
CA GLU A 107 -8.16 -5.25 14.05
C GLU A 107 -7.22 -6.26 13.35
N ILE A 108 -5.92 -5.92 13.24
CA ILE A 108 -4.95 -6.69 12.45
C ILE A 108 -4.68 -8.06 13.09
N ASP A 109 -4.68 -9.11 12.26
CA ASP A 109 -4.36 -10.47 12.70
C ASP A 109 -2.97 -10.53 13.36
N LYS A 110 -2.86 -11.29 14.46
CA LYS A 110 -1.61 -11.41 15.24
C LYS A 110 -0.44 -11.92 14.41
N ASP A 111 -0.68 -12.80 13.45
CA ASP A 111 0.38 -13.33 12.59
C ASP A 111 0.89 -12.25 11.63
N ILE A 112 0.00 -11.39 11.13
CA ILE A 112 0.37 -10.22 10.31
C ILE A 112 1.12 -9.20 11.16
N VAL A 113 0.67 -8.91 12.39
CA VAL A 113 1.39 -8.03 13.32
C VAL A 113 2.81 -8.55 13.56
N ARG A 114 2.96 -9.88 13.74
CA ARG A 114 4.26 -10.52 13.94
C ARG A 114 5.17 -10.36 12.72
N LYS A 115 4.65 -10.49 11.51
CA LYS A 115 5.41 -10.26 10.26
C LYS A 115 5.84 -8.80 10.16
N CYS A 116 4.93 -7.84 10.35
CA CYS A 116 5.22 -6.40 10.30
C CYS A 116 6.32 -5.98 11.30
N LEU A 117 6.32 -6.58 12.49
CA LEU A 117 7.30 -6.31 13.56
C LEU A 117 8.54 -7.19 13.50
N SER A 118 8.67 -8.05 12.47
CA SER A 118 9.84 -8.91 12.29
C SER A 118 11.09 -8.08 11.99
N ALA A 119 12.28 -8.66 12.20
CA ALA A 119 13.53 -7.96 11.87
C ALA A 119 13.64 -7.67 10.37
N ASP A 120 13.12 -8.59 9.55
CA ASP A 120 13.21 -8.60 8.09
C ASP A 120 12.16 -7.73 7.39
N THR A 121 11.56 -6.77 8.10
CA THR A 121 10.59 -5.84 7.52
C THR A 121 11.05 -4.42 7.77
N ASP A 122 11.30 -3.69 6.70
CA ASP A 122 11.81 -2.32 6.73
C ASP A 122 10.68 -1.30 6.58
N VAL A 123 9.67 -1.63 5.75
CA VAL A 123 8.55 -0.74 5.44
C VAL A 123 7.22 -1.40 5.76
N ILE A 124 6.35 -0.70 6.51
CA ILE A 124 4.99 -1.17 6.80
C ILE A 124 4.01 -0.20 6.13
N VAL A 125 3.14 -0.73 5.29
CA VAL A 125 2.07 0.00 4.62
C VAL A 125 0.74 -0.54 5.16
N VAL A 126 -0.20 0.37 5.45
CA VAL A 126 -1.54 0.03 5.93
C VAL A 126 -2.54 0.67 4.97
N TYR A 127 -3.40 -0.15 4.37
CA TYR A 127 -4.54 0.38 3.64
C TYR A 127 -5.57 0.95 4.62
N THR A 128 -5.96 2.22 4.43
CA THR A 128 -6.83 2.95 5.37
C THR A 128 -8.27 3.08 4.89
N GLY A 129 -8.53 2.81 3.61
CA GLY A 129 -9.87 2.79 3.02
C GLY A 129 -10.00 3.57 1.72
N VAL A 130 -11.23 3.59 1.21
CA VAL A 130 -11.63 4.27 -0.02
C VAL A 130 -12.56 5.45 0.30
N THR A 131 -12.40 6.55 -0.45
CA THR A 131 -13.27 7.72 -0.38
C THR A 131 -13.69 8.13 -1.78
N ARG A 132 -14.98 8.39 -1.99
CA ARG A 132 -15.47 9.01 -3.22
C ARG A 132 -15.02 10.47 -3.28
N VAL A 133 -14.47 10.89 -4.41
CA VAL A 133 -14.03 12.25 -4.68
C VAL A 133 -14.96 12.85 -5.73
N ASP A 134 -15.60 13.96 -5.37
CA ASP A 134 -16.46 14.75 -6.26
C ASP A 134 -15.63 15.76 -7.09
#